data_AF-A0A0D6AS67-F1
#
_entry.id   AF-A0A0D6AS67-F1
#
_cell.length_a   1.000
_cell.length_b   1.000
_cell.length_c   1.000
_cell.angle_alpha   90.00
_cell.angle_beta   90.00
_cell.angle_gamma   90.00
#
_symmetry.space_group_name_H-M   'P 1'
#
loop_
_entity.id
_entity.type
_entity.pdbx_description
1 polymer ?
#
loop_
_entity_poly.entity_id
_entity_poly.type
_entity_poly.pdbx_seq_one_letter_code
_entity_poly.pdbx_strand_id
1 'polypeptide(L)'
;MSNYWGLVIALVIISLWIVTVSLYQINDFTKVNYLVILLLILWQTFLNTGLFIIAHDAMHGLILPINIKFNHFIGTVALILYAFLFYENLRKKHLLHHRFSGTNLDPDFHNRDNSSFLSWYGEFMTQYLSFNNLFRLCSIVLIIAYYCEITWLHLLLFWALPLILSSLQLFFFGTFLPHRQNNEEEGISSIQSLYLPKFWSLIACYHFSYHQEHHQYPWVPWWKLPSFVK
;
A
#
# COMPACT_ATOMS: atom_id res chain seq x y z
N MET A 1 -28.24 -0.54 11.13
CA MET A 1 -27.25 0.38 11.74
C MET A 1 -26.11 0.53 10.77
N SER A 2 -25.76 1.76 10.41
CA SER A 2 -24.59 2.07 9.58
C SER A 2 -23.33 1.56 10.29
N ASN A 3 -22.54 0.74 9.60
CA ASN A 3 -21.28 0.24 10.13
C ASN A 3 -20.20 1.32 9.92
N TYR A 4 -19.75 1.97 11.00
CA TYR A 4 -18.74 3.03 10.98
C TYR A 4 -17.31 2.53 11.23
N TRP A 5 -17.11 1.22 11.40
CA TRP A 5 -15.79 0.67 11.74
C TRP A 5 -14.71 1.00 10.71
N GLY A 6 -15.05 1.01 9.41
CA GLY A 6 -14.10 1.38 8.36
C GLY A 6 -13.59 2.82 8.50
N LEU A 7 -14.49 3.76 8.80
CA LEU A 7 -14.11 5.15 9.08
C LEU A 7 -13.24 5.27 10.32
N VAL A 8 -13.59 4.60 11.42
CA VAL A 8 -12.80 4.63 12.66
C VAL A 8 -11.39 4.09 12.41
N ILE A 9 -11.27 2.93 11.76
CA ILE A 9 -9.97 2.31 11.43
C ILE A 9 -9.15 3.23 10.53
N ALA A 10 -9.76 3.82 9.50
CA ALA A 10 -9.08 4.73 8.60
C ALA A 10 -8.53 5.97 9.34
N LEU A 11 -9.36 6.59 10.20
CA LEU A 11 -8.95 7.73 11.01
C LEU A 11 -7.82 7.37 11.97
N VAL A 12 -7.89 6.21 12.64
CA VAL A 12 -6.83 5.75 13.56
C VAL A 12 -5.50 5.60 12.82
N ILE A 13 -5.47 4.92 11.67
CA ILE A 13 -4.22 4.72 10.91
C ILE A 13 -3.68 6.05 10.38
N ILE A 14 -4.54 6.92 9.83
CA ILE A 14 -4.13 8.25 9.34
C ILE A 14 -3.58 9.10 10.50
N SER A 15 -4.27 9.13 11.64
CA SER A 15 -3.81 9.87 12.81
C SER A 15 -2.49 9.32 13.34
N LEU A 16 -2.35 8.00 13.46
CA LEU A 16 -1.08 7.38 13.86
C LEU A 16 0.04 7.74 12.90
N TRP A 17 -0.20 7.74 11.59
CA TRP A 17 0.78 8.15 10.60
C TRP A 17 1.21 9.61 10.78
N ILE A 18 0.26 10.54 10.89
CA ILE A 18 0.53 11.98 11.05
C ILE A 18 1.30 12.22 12.34
N VAL A 19 0.84 11.64 13.44
CA VAL A 19 1.46 11.77 14.77
C VAL A 19 2.87 11.20 14.74
N THR A 20 3.06 10.04 14.13
CA THR A 20 4.37 9.40 14.01
C THR A 20 5.30 10.34 13.25
N VAL A 21 5.02 10.70 12.00
CA VAL A 21 5.90 11.58 11.19
C VAL A 21 6.14 12.96 11.84
N SER A 22 5.19 13.48 12.63
CA SER A 22 5.29 14.82 13.22
C SER A 22 6.04 14.85 14.57
N LEU A 23 6.02 13.77 15.35
CA LEU A 23 6.51 13.79 16.73
C LEU A 23 7.97 13.39 16.91
N TYR A 24 8.55 12.56 16.03
CA TYR A 24 9.94 12.18 16.17
C TYR A 24 10.80 12.90 15.13
N GLN A 25 11.65 13.81 15.59
CA GLN A 25 12.76 14.37 14.82
C GLN A 25 14.06 14.02 15.54
N ILE A 26 14.88 13.19 14.90
CA ILE A 26 16.13 12.72 15.48
C ILE A 26 17.27 13.53 14.87
N ASN A 27 17.85 14.43 15.68
CA ASN A 27 18.95 15.29 15.27
C ASN A 27 20.32 14.67 15.57
N ASP A 28 20.40 13.81 16.60
CA ASP A 28 21.64 13.14 17.00
C ASP A 28 21.41 11.63 17.15
N PHE A 29 21.73 10.91 16.08
CA PHE A 29 21.55 9.46 15.99
C PHE A 29 22.48 8.68 16.92
N THR A 30 23.57 9.28 17.41
CA THR A 30 24.52 8.59 18.31
C THR A 30 23.91 8.30 19.68
N LYS A 31 22.83 9.01 20.04
CA LYS A 31 22.13 8.89 21.32
C LYS A 31 20.92 7.95 21.27
N VAL A 32 20.62 7.37 20.11
CA VAL A 32 19.44 6.52 19.93
C VAL A 32 19.88 5.08 19.69
N ASN A 33 19.25 4.16 20.40
CA ASN A 33 19.50 2.72 20.24
C ASN A 33 19.13 2.27 18.80
N TYR A 34 20.01 1.53 18.14
CA TYR A 34 19.77 1.01 16.79
C TYR A 34 18.51 0.15 16.67
N LEU A 35 18.12 -0.58 17.72
CA LEU A 35 16.87 -1.33 17.74
C LEU A 35 15.65 -0.39 17.68
N VAL A 36 15.70 0.75 18.36
CA VAL A 36 14.62 1.75 18.32
C VAL A 36 14.50 2.34 16.91
N ILE A 37 15.64 2.64 16.26
CA ILE A 37 15.65 3.11 14.87
C ILE A 37 15.01 2.07 13.96
N LEU A 38 15.41 0.79 14.07
CA LEU A 38 14.83 -0.29 13.27
C LEU A 38 13.31 -0.43 13.50
N LEU A 39 12.86 -0.40 14.75
CA LEU A 39 11.44 -0.50 15.07
C LEU A 39 10.63 0.67 14.52
N LEU A 40 11.17 1.90 14.55
CA LEU A 40 10.54 3.07 13.95
C LEU A 40 10.45 2.96 12.42
N ILE A 41 11.49 2.44 11.76
CA ILE A 41 11.48 2.18 10.32
C ILE A 41 10.35 1.19 9.98
N LEU A 42 10.29 0.05 10.67
CA LEU A 42 9.28 -0.98 10.43
C LEU A 42 7.87 -0.48 10.76
N TRP A 43 7.72 0.29 11.83
CA TRP A 43 6.45 0.90 12.21
C TRP A 43 5.97 1.90 11.16
N GLN A 44 6.85 2.77 10.68
CA GLN A 44 6.53 3.72 9.62
C GLN A 44 6.22 3.02 8.31
N THR A 45 6.92 1.93 7.96
CA THR A 45 6.60 1.08 6.81
C THR A 45 5.19 0.50 6.94
N PHE A 46 4.85 -0.06 8.11
CA PHE A 46 3.53 -0.62 8.38
C PHE A 46 2.44 0.44 8.21
N LEU A 47 2.61 1.64 8.77
CA LEU A 47 1.65 2.75 8.62
C LEU A 47 1.54 3.25 7.18
N ASN A 48 2.64 3.32 6.42
CA ASN A 48 2.62 3.66 5.00
C ASN A 48 1.79 2.62 4.22
N THR A 49 2.04 1.33 4.43
CA THR A 49 1.22 0.26 3.85
C THR A 49 -0.25 0.45 4.23
N GLY A 50 -0.54 0.76 5.50
CA GLY A 50 -1.89 1.05 5.99
C GLY A 50 -2.59 2.22 5.26
N LEU A 51 -1.88 3.31 4.94
CA LEU A 51 -2.44 4.40 4.14
C LEU A 51 -2.87 3.91 2.75
N PHE A 52 -2.05 3.09 2.09
CA PHE A 52 -2.39 2.54 0.78
C PHE A 52 -3.62 1.61 0.88
N ILE A 53 -3.70 0.80 1.93
CA ILE A 53 -4.85 -0.09 2.17
C ILE A 53 -6.14 0.68 2.45
N ILE A 54 -6.07 1.82 3.17
CA ILE A 54 -7.22 2.72 3.30
C ILE A 54 -7.65 3.23 1.94
N ALA A 55 -6.71 3.68 1.10
CA ALA A 55 -7.02 4.16 -0.23
C ALA A 55 -7.68 3.09 -1.09
N HIS A 56 -7.16 1.87 -1.04
CA HIS A 56 -7.74 0.69 -1.67
C HIS A 56 -9.19 0.46 -1.22
N ASP A 57 -9.46 0.37 0.08
CA ASP A 57 -10.82 0.15 0.60
C ASP A 57 -11.77 1.30 0.23
N ALA A 58 -11.25 2.53 0.12
CA ALA A 58 -11.98 3.67 -0.43
C ALA A 58 -12.38 3.49 -1.90
N MET A 59 -11.55 2.84 -2.73
CA MET A 59 -11.86 2.54 -4.14
C MET A 59 -13.07 1.60 -4.25
N HIS A 60 -13.24 0.71 -3.27
CA HIS A 60 -14.41 -0.18 -3.13
C HIS A 60 -15.58 0.43 -2.35
N GLY A 61 -15.43 1.63 -1.77
CA GLY A 61 -16.48 2.27 -0.99
C GLY A 61 -16.69 1.69 0.42
N LEU A 62 -15.67 1.02 0.98
CA LEU A 62 -15.78 0.25 2.23
C LEU A 62 -15.57 1.06 3.52
N ILE A 63 -14.99 2.26 3.42
CA ILE A 63 -14.73 3.13 4.59
C ILE A 63 -16.05 3.63 5.18
N LEU A 64 -16.91 4.19 4.33
CA LEU A 64 -18.24 4.69 4.71
C LEU A 64 -19.27 4.35 3.63
N PRO A 65 -19.87 3.15 3.63
CA PRO A 65 -20.70 2.67 2.52
C PRO A 65 -21.89 3.56 2.15
N ILE A 66 -22.38 4.36 3.10
CA ILE A 66 -23.49 5.30 2.88
C ILE A 66 -23.10 6.53 2.05
N ASN A 67 -21.80 6.82 1.90
CA ASN A 67 -21.32 8.02 1.20
C ASN A 67 -20.05 7.73 0.38
N ILE A 68 -20.25 7.34 -0.87
CA ILE A 68 -19.14 7.03 -1.80
C ILE A 68 -18.21 8.22 -2.06
N LYS A 69 -18.75 9.46 -2.12
CA LYS A 69 -17.94 10.67 -2.30
C LYS A 69 -16.96 10.87 -1.14
N PHE A 70 -17.41 10.56 0.07
CA PHE A 70 -16.56 10.64 1.25
C PHE A 70 -15.46 9.57 1.25
N ASN A 71 -15.73 8.37 0.72
CA ASN A 71 -14.68 7.36 0.51
C ASN A 71 -13.60 7.89 -0.43
N HIS A 72 -14.00 8.46 -1.57
CA HIS A 72 -13.06 9.03 -2.53
C HIS A 72 -12.22 10.17 -1.92
N PHE A 73 -12.82 11.01 -1.07
CA PHE A 73 -12.09 12.01 -0.31
C PHE A 73 -11.05 11.39 0.61
N ILE A 74 -11.43 10.44 1.47
CA ILE A 74 -10.50 9.78 2.40
C ILE A 74 -9.38 9.03 1.65
N GLY A 75 -9.72 8.31 0.58
CA GLY A 75 -8.72 7.64 -0.25
C GLY A 75 -7.77 8.60 -0.96
N THR A 76 -8.26 9.77 -1.38
CA THR A 76 -7.41 10.84 -1.92
C THR A 76 -6.45 11.37 -0.87
N VAL A 77 -6.93 11.65 0.34
CA VAL A 77 -6.08 12.09 1.46
C VAL A 77 -5.02 11.03 1.77
N ALA A 78 -5.40 9.76 1.88
CA ALA A 78 -4.48 8.68 2.19
C ALA A 78 -3.37 8.52 1.15
N LEU A 79 -3.68 8.63 -0.15
CA LEU A 79 -2.69 8.59 -1.22
C LEU A 79 -1.81 9.84 -1.31
N ILE A 80 -2.35 11.00 -0.93
CA ILE A 80 -1.57 12.23 -0.82
C ILE A 80 -0.51 12.07 0.27
N LEU A 81 -0.91 11.58 1.45
CA LEU A 81 0.00 11.34 2.58
C LEU A 81 1.03 10.25 2.25
N TYR A 82 0.63 9.20 1.54
CA TYR A 82 1.53 8.09 1.18
C TYR A 82 2.68 8.55 0.27
N ALA A 83 2.36 9.06 -0.92
CA ALA A 83 3.38 9.45 -1.90
C ALA A 83 2.88 10.50 -2.92
N PHE A 84 1.90 11.31 -2.53
CA PHE A 84 1.32 12.33 -3.40
C PHE A 84 0.75 11.74 -4.72
N LEU A 85 0.15 10.55 -4.62
CA LEU A 85 -0.40 9.79 -5.74
C LEU A 85 -1.80 10.26 -6.14
N PHE A 86 -2.15 10.05 -7.41
CA PHE A 86 -3.46 10.43 -7.94
C PHE A 86 -4.48 9.32 -7.77
N TYR A 87 -5.46 9.55 -6.89
CA TYR A 87 -6.49 8.59 -6.54
C TYR A 87 -7.28 8.03 -7.72
N GLU A 88 -7.79 8.89 -8.62
CA GLU A 88 -8.57 8.41 -9.76
C GLU A 88 -7.78 7.54 -10.73
N ASN A 89 -6.47 7.77 -10.87
CA ASN A 89 -5.62 6.92 -11.70
C ASN A 89 -5.45 5.53 -11.08
N LEU A 90 -5.12 5.48 -9.78
CA LEU A 90 -5.00 4.22 -9.05
C LEU A 90 -6.32 3.46 -9.03
N ARG A 91 -7.44 4.14 -8.74
CA ARG A 91 -8.77 3.53 -8.77
C ARG A 91 -9.11 2.91 -10.12
N LYS A 92 -8.84 3.60 -11.23
CA LYS A 92 -9.09 3.06 -12.58
C LYS A 92 -8.26 1.81 -12.84
N LYS A 93 -6.97 1.83 -12.49
CA LYS A 93 -6.07 0.69 -12.65
C LYS A 93 -6.48 -0.49 -11.78
N HIS A 94 -6.86 -0.23 -10.53
CA HIS A 94 -7.36 -1.24 -9.61
C HIS A 94 -8.66 -1.91 -10.11
N LEU A 95 -9.58 -1.13 -10.69
CA LEU A 95 -10.79 -1.69 -11.30
C LEU A 95 -10.48 -2.51 -12.56
N LEU A 96 -9.47 -2.12 -13.35
CA LEU A 96 -8.98 -2.93 -14.48
C LEU A 96 -8.37 -4.24 -13.99
N HIS A 97 -7.58 -4.20 -12.92
CA HIS A 97 -7.02 -5.37 -12.26
C HIS A 97 -8.12 -6.37 -11.87
N HIS A 98 -9.15 -5.94 -11.13
CA HIS A 98 -10.28 -6.81 -10.79
C HIS A 98 -11.03 -7.39 -11.99
N ARG A 99 -11.18 -6.59 -13.07
CA ARG A 99 -11.98 -6.99 -14.22
C ARG A 99 -11.24 -7.95 -15.15
N PHE A 100 -9.94 -7.78 -15.30
CA PHE A 100 -9.13 -8.44 -16.31
C PHE A 100 -7.96 -9.23 -15.71
N SER A 101 -8.07 -9.59 -14.43
CA SER A 101 -6.98 -10.21 -13.68
C SER A 101 -6.41 -11.43 -14.40
N GLY A 102 -5.08 -11.55 -14.39
CA GLY A 102 -4.37 -12.66 -15.05
C GLY A 102 -4.35 -12.58 -16.58
N THR A 103 -4.71 -11.43 -17.17
CA THR A 103 -4.63 -11.19 -18.62
C THR A 103 -3.73 -9.99 -18.95
N ASN A 104 -3.36 -9.82 -20.21
CA ASN A 104 -2.55 -8.67 -20.68
C ASN A 104 -3.20 -7.28 -20.47
N LEU A 105 -4.49 -7.22 -20.10
CA LEU A 105 -5.19 -5.97 -19.79
C LEU A 105 -5.13 -5.61 -18.30
N ASP A 106 -4.66 -6.52 -17.45
CA ASP A 106 -4.42 -6.26 -16.04
C ASP A 106 -3.11 -5.44 -15.88
N PRO A 107 -3.17 -4.22 -15.32
CA PRO A 107 -1.97 -3.40 -15.12
C PRO A 107 -0.94 -4.03 -14.17
N ASP A 108 -1.35 -5.00 -13.35
CA ASP A 108 -0.49 -5.70 -12.40
C ASP A 108 0.08 -6.99 -12.97
N PHE A 109 -0.44 -7.46 -14.11
CA PHE A 109 -0.01 -8.69 -14.75
C PHE A 109 1.29 -8.49 -15.53
N HIS A 110 2.15 -9.49 -15.46
CA HIS A 110 3.41 -9.52 -16.20
C HIS A 110 3.53 -10.83 -16.99
N ASN A 111 3.50 -10.72 -18.31
CA ASN A 111 3.44 -11.85 -19.24
C ASN A 111 4.80 -12.12 -19.90
N ARG A 112 5.82 -12.47 -19.13
CA ARG A 112 7.13 -12.84 -19.71
C ARG A 112 7.79 -13.97 -18.94
N ASP A 113 8.03 -15.05 -19.66
CA ASP A 113 8.97 -16.10 -19.26
C ASP A 113 10.31 -15.44 -18.89
N ASN A 114 10.84 -15.76 -17.71
CA ASN A 114 12.11 -15.25 -17.15
C ASN A 114 12.19 -13.78 -16.71
N SER A 115 11.08 -13.16 -16.30
CA SER A 115 11.18 -11.86 -15.61
C SER A 115 11.69 -12.00 -14.17
N SER A 116 12.74 -11.26 -13.82
CA SER A 116 13.20 -11.18 -12.42
C SER A 116 12.21 -10.36 -11.59
N PHE A 117 12.13 -10.64 -10.28
CA PHE A 117 11.31 -9.89 -9.33
C PHE A 117 11.48 -8.37 -9.46
N LEU A 118 12.72 -7.90 -9.61
CA LEU A 118 13.05 -6.48 -9.74
C LEU A 118 12.57 -5.87 -11.06
N SER A 119 12.61 -6.63 -12.15
CA SER A 119 12.09 -6.17 -13.46
C SER A 119 10.59 -5.94 -13.39
N TRP A 120 9.85 -6.89 -12.82
CA TRP A 120 8.39 -6.75 -12.66
C TRP A 120 8.06 -5.64 -11.67
N TYR A 121 8.80 -5.50 -10.57
CA TYR A 121 8.61 -4.38 -9.65
C TYR A 121 8.81 -3.02 -10.36
N GLY A 122 9.86 -2.89 -11.19
CA GLY A 122 10.10 -1.68 -11.98
C GLY A 122 8.93 -1.36 -12.90
N GLU A 123 8.44 -2.33 -13.67
CA GLU A 123 7.29 -2.16 -14.55
C GLU A 123 6.02 -1.78 -13.77
N PHE A 124 5.74 -2.48 -12.67
CA PHE A 124 4.64 -2.15 -11.76
C PHE A 124 4.72 -0.69 -11.30
N MET A 125 5.89 -0.25 -10.84
CA MET A 125 6.08 1.13 -10.41
C MET A 125 5.81 2.14 -11.54
N THR A 126 6.18 1.86 -12.79
CA THR A 126 5.86 2.75 -13.92
C THR A 126 4.36 2.85 -14.22
N GLN A 127 3.56 1.86 -13.83
CA GLN A 127 2.10 1.95 -13.94
C GLN A 127 1.53 2.96 -12.94
N TYR A 128 2.07 3.05 -11.73
CA TYR A 128 1.44 3.80 -10.64
C TYR A 128 2.13 5.14 -10.33
N LEU A 129 3.42 5.24 -10.64
CA LEU A 129 4.26 6.38 -10.33
C LEU A 129 4.86 6.97 -11.62
N SER A 130 4.41 8.18 -11.97
CA SER A 130 5.00 8.93 -13.08
C SER A 130 6.23 9.71 -12.62
N PHE A 131 7.12 10.03 -13.56
CA PHE A 131 8.27 10.92 -13.30
C PHE A 131 7.83 12.28 -12.73
N ASN A 132 6.73 12.84 -13.25
CA ASN A 132 6.18 14.12 -12.77
C ASN A 132 5.70 14.03 -11.31
N ASN A 133 5.10 12.90 -10.93
CA ASN A 133 4.68 12.67 -9.54
C ASN A 133 5.89 12.61 -8.62
N LEU A 134 6.93 11.87 -9.02
CA LEU A 134 8.16 11.75 -8.24
C LEU A 134 8.86 13.10 -8.09
N PHE A 135 9.00 13.86 -9.18
CA PHE A 135 9.58 15.20 -9.15
C PHE A 135 8.83 16.13 -8.19
N ARG A 136 7.49 16.15 -8.26
CA ARG A 136 6.64 16.94 -7.36
C ARG A 136 6.77 16.49 -5.90
N LEU A 137 6.73 15.18 -5.64
CA LEU A 137 6.90 14.61 -4.30
C LEU A 137 8.24 15.03 -3.71
N CYS A 138 9.34 14.80 -4.43
CA CYS A 138 10.67 15.18 -4.01
C CYS A 138 10.77 16.69 -3.75
N SER A 139 10.20 17.52 -4.63
CA SER A 139 10.24 18.98 -4.47
C SER A 139 9.54 19.43 -3.18
N ILE A 140 8.34 18.92 -2.92
CA ILE A 140 7.57 19.25 -1.70
C ILE A 140 8.32 18.78 -0.45
N VAL A 141 8.83 17.55 -0.47
CA VAL A 141 9.54 16.96 0.67
C VAL A 141 10.84 17.71 0.97
N LEU A 142 11.59 18.11 -0.06
CA LEU A 142 12.80 18.91 0.11
C LEU A 142 12.49 20.31 0.66
N ILE A 143 11.40 20.93 0.22
CA ILE A 143 10.93 22.21 0.78
C ILE A 143 10.58 22.05 2.26
N ILE A 144 9.80 21.03 2.62
CA ILE A 144 9.44 20.74 4.01
C ILE A 144 10.70 20.47 4.83
N ALA A 145 11.61 19.62 4.34
CA ALA A 145 12.84 19.27 5.04
C ALA A 145 13.72 20.50 5.29
N TYR A 146 13.78 21.44 4.34
CA TYR A 146 14.49 22.71 4.50
C TYR A 146 13.87 23.58 5.60
N TYR A 147 12.56 23.81 5.58
CA TYR A 147 11.88 24.68 6.55
C TYR A 147 11.76 24.07 7.95
N CYS A 148 11.71 22.74 8.05
CA CYS A 148 11.64 22.02 9.32
C CYS A 148 13.01 21.56 9.83
N GLU A 149 14.10 21.96 9.17
CA GLU A 149 15.48 21.63 9.55
C GLU A 149 15.70 20.10 9.71
N ILE A 150 15.07 19.31 8.83
CA ILE A 150 15.15 17.85 8.86
C ILE A 150 16.49 17.42 8.28
N THR A 151 17.26 16.63 9.03
CA THR A 151 18.54 16.10 8.56
C THR A 151 18.35 15.09 7.42
N TRP A 152 19.31 15.04 6.49
CA TRP A 152 19.28 14.06 5.38
C TRP A 152 19.16 12.62 5.86
N LEU A 153 19.87 12.27 6.94
CA LEU A 153 19.82 10.91 7.50
C LEU A 153 18.43 10.58 8.06
N HIS A 154 17.79 11.53 8.73
CA HIS A 154 16.41 11.37 9.19
C HIS A 154 15.44 11.19 8.03
N LEU A 155 15.54 12.04 7.01
CA LEU A 155 14.71 11.93 5.81
C LEU A 155 14.88 10.58 5.11
N LEU A 156 16.12 10.10 4.98
CA LEU A 156 16.41 8.82 4.35
C LEU A 156 15.85 7.64 5.16
N LEU A 157 16.12 7.60 6.47
CA LEU A 157 15.74 6.46 7.31
C LEU A 157 14.26 6.40 7.61
N PHE A 158 13.59 7.54 7.77
CA PHE A 158 12.24 7.57 8.32
C PHE A 158 11.17 8.07 7.36
N TRP A 159 11.56 8.59 6.19
CA TRP A 159 10.61 8.92 5.13
C TRP A 159 10.85 8.09 3.87
N ALA A 160 12.05 8.15 3.28
CA ALA A 160 12.32 7.50 2.00
C ALA A 160 12.36 5.97 2.12
N LEU A 161 13.15 5.44 3.05
CA LEU A 161 13.30 4.01 3.25
C LEU A 161 11.96 3.34 3.61
N PRO A 162 11.15 3.85 4.56
CA PRO A 162 9.88 3.22 4.89
C PRO A 162 8.87 3.25 3.74
N LEU A 163 8.91 4.29 2.90
CA LEU A 163 8.06 4.40 1.71
C LEU A 163 8.45 3.38 0.62
N ILE A 164 9.75 3.16 0.40
CA ILE A 164 10.26 2.14 -0.52
C ILE A 164 9.93 0.74 0.00
N LEU A 165 10.11 0.51 1.30
CA LEU A 165 9.78 -0.78 1.91
C LEU A 165 8.27 -1.07 1.84
N SER A 166 7.40 -0.07 2.03
CA SER A 166 5.95 -0.27 1.91
C SER A 166 5.53 -0.54 0.46
N SER A 167 6.14 0.11 -0.54
CA SER A 167 5.83 -0.19 -1.95
C SER A 167 6.30 -1.58 -2.36
N LEU A 168 7.48 -2.02 -1.89
CA LEU A 168 7.95 -3.38 -2.07
C LEU A 168 7.04 -4.40 -1.38
N GLN A 169 6.57 -4.10 -0.17
CA GLN A 169 5.65 -4.95 0.59
C GLN A 169 4.31 -5.11 -0.14
N LEU A 170 3.70 -4.00 -0.58
CA LEU A 170 2.46 -3.99 -1.36
C LEU A 170 2.60 -4.79 -2.65
N PHE A 171 3.69 -4.56 -3.40
CA PHE A 171 3.96 -5.30 -4.62
C PHE A 171 4.16 -6.80 -4.33
N PHE A 172 4.98 -7.15 -3.33
CA PHE A 172 5.31 -8.54 -3.05
C PHE A 172 4.07 -9.36 -2.67
N PHE A 173 3.28 -8.88 -1.71
CA PHE A 173 2.12 -9.62 -1.20
C PHE A 173 0.83 -9.40 -2.00
N GLY A 174 0.65 -8.24 -2.63
CA GLY A 174 -0.56 -7.90 -3.38
C GLY A 174 -0.48 -8.20 -4.88
N THR A 175 0.72 -8.30 -5.44
CA THR A 175 0.92 -8.44 -6.90
C THR A 175 1.80 -9.64 -7.25
N PHE A 176 3.04 -9.69 -6.77
CA PHE A 176 4.01 -10.71 -7.16
C PHE A 176 3.59 -12.13 -6.75
N LEU A 177 3.35 -12.36 -5.46
CA LEU A 177 2.98 -13.69 -4.98
C LEU A 177 1.62 -14.17 -5.50
N PRO A 178 0.56 -13.34 -5.55
CA PRO A 178 -0.74 -13.79 -6.01
C PRO A 178 -0.84 -14.05 -7.52
N HIS A 179 -0.01 -13.37 -8.32
CA HIS A 179 -0.12 -13.41 -9.79
C HIS A 179 1.03 -14.14 -10.48
N ARG A 180 2.08 -14.55 -9.76
CA ARG A 180 3.13 -15.40 -10.33
C ARG A 180 2.52 -16.74 -10.75
N GLN A 181 2.74 -17.12 -12.01
CA GLN A 181 2.28 -18.40 -12.53
C GLN A 181 3.03 -19.53 -11.82
N ASN A 182 2.30 -20.54 -11.35
CA ASN A 182 2.88 -21.71 -10.71
C ASN A 182 2.93 -22.94 -11.64
N ASN A 183 2.23 -22.98 -12.78
CA ASN A 183 2.32 -24.03 -13.81
C ASN A 183 1.75 -23.55 -15.16
N GLU A 184 2.36 -23.97 -16.27
CA GLU A 184 2.12 -23.52 -17.66
C GLU A 184 0.82 -24.06 -18.31
N GLU A 185 0.08 -24.96 -17.65
CA GLU A 185 -0.94 -25.79 -18.33
C GLU A 185 -2.35 -25.17 -18.44
N GLU A 186 -2.66 -24.10 -17.70
CA GLU A 186 -3.99 -23.48 -17.74
C GLU A 186 -3.85 -22.03 -18.21
N GLY A 187 -4.33 -21.75 -19.43
CA GLY A 187 -4.15 -20.47 -20.16
C GLY A 187 -4.76 -19.21 -19.54
N ILE A 188 -4.96 -19.16 -18.23
CA ILE A 188 -5.32 -17.98 -17.43
C ILE A 188 -4.52 -18.07 -16.12
N SER A 189 -3.71 -17.05 -15.80
CA SER A 189 -3.02 -16.99 -14.50
C SER A 189 -4.06 -16.95 -13.39
N SER A 190 -4.13 -18.00 -12.57
CA SER A 190 -5.05 -18.04 -11.43
C SER A 190 -4.50 -17.19 -10.29
N ILE A 191 -5.34 -16.30 -9.76
CA ILE A 191 -5.00 -15.49 -8.58
C ILE A 191 -4.92 -16.40 -7.36
N GLN A 192 -3.80 -16.38 -6.65
CA GLN A 192 -3.55 -17.26 -5.49
C GLN A 192 -3.45 -16.48 -4.19
N SER A 193 -4.09 -16.99 -3.14
CA SER A 193 -3.89 -16.50 -1.77
C SER A 193 -2.70 -17.19 -1.10
N LEU A 194 -1.95 -16.43 -0.30
CA LEU A 194 -1.00 -16.95 0.68
C LEU A 194 -1.68 -16.99 2.05
N TYR A 195 -2.13 -18.18 2.44
CA TYR A 195 -2.84 -18.42 3.71
C TYR A 195 -1.90 -18.37 4.93
N LEU A 196 -1.55 -17.16 5.36
CA LEU A 196 -0.80 -16.92 6.59
C LEU A 196 -1.74 -16.95 7.82
N PRO A 197 -1.25 -17.28 9.02
CA PRO A 197 -2.02 -17.04 10.25
C PRO A 197 -2.43 -15.57 10.38
N LYS A 198 -3.54 -15.28 11.09
CA LYS A 198 -4.13 -13.92 11.18
C LYS A 198 -3.11 -12.84 11.56
N PHE A 199 -2.27 -13.09 12.56
CA PHE A 199 -1.25 -12.12 12.96
C PHE A 199 -0.25 -11.83 11.83
N TRP A 200 0.27 -12.87 11.17
CA TRP A 200 1.25 -12.71 10.11
C TRP A 200 0.68 -12.13 8.82
N SER A 201 -0.59 -12.42 8.48
CA SER A 201 -1.26 -11.78 7.34
C SER A 201 -1.49 -10.28 7.57
N LEU A 202 -1.77 -9.85 8.81
CA LEU A 202 -1.84 -8.43 9.17
C LEU A 202 -0.49 -7.74 8.93
N ILE A 203 0.58 -8.30 9.49
CA ILE A 203 1.94 -7.75 9.36
C ILE A 203 2.42 -7.77 7.91
N ALA A 204 2.09 -8.82 7.15
CA ALA A 204 2.50 -8.99 5.77
C ALA A 204 1.92 -7.94 4.85
N CYS A 205 0.60 -7.71 4.88
CA CYS A 205 -0.05 -6.71 4.03
C CYS A 205 -1.52 -6.47 4.44
N TYR A 206 -1.82 -6.23 5.72
CA TYR A 206 -3.21 -5.98 6.18
C TYR A 206 -4.21 -7.04 5.65
N HIS A 207 -3.84 -8.31 5.72
CA HIS A 207 -4.64 -9.44 5.22
C HIS A 207 -4.84 -9.53 3.70
N PHE A 208 -4.16 -8.72 2.88
CA PHE A 208 -4.14 -8.91 1.42
C PHE A 208 -3.36 -10.15 0.96
N SER A 209 -2.72 -10.88 1.89
CA SER A 209 -2.28 -12.24 1.58
C SER A 209 -3.46 -13.16 1.22
N TYR A 210 -4.70 -12.84 1.63
CA TYR A 210 -5.95 -13.46 1.18
C TYR A 210 -6.46 -12.77 -0.10
N HIS A 211 -5.62 -12.70 -1.13
CA HIS A 211 -5.90 -11.92 -2.35
C HIS A 211 -7.04 -12.51 -3.18
N GLN A 212 -7.14 -13.83 -3.28
CA GLN A 212 -8.23 -14.51 -3.97
C GLN A 212 -9.58 -14.21 -3.30
N GLU A 213 -9.65 -14.23 -1.97
CA GLU A 213 -10.84 -13.86 -1.21
C GLU A 213 -11.23 -12.42 -1.48
N HIS A 214 -10.25 -11.52 -1.55
CA HIS A 214 -10.51 -10.13 -1.88
C HIS A 214 -11.12 -9.97 -3.28
N HIS A 215 -10.62 -10.69 -4.29
CA HIS A 215 -11.19 -10.69 -5.64
C HIS A 215 -12.59 -11.31 -5.70
N GLN A 216 -12.85 -12.36 -4.91
CA GLN A 216 -14.17 -13.00 -4.82
C GLN A 216 -15.19 -12.17 -4.05
N TYR A 217 -14.74 -11.46 -3.02
CA TYR A 217 -15.56 -10.71 -2.08
C TYR A 217 -15.07 -9.25 -1.95
N PRO A 218 -15.09 -8.44 -3.03
CA PRO A 218 -14.56 -7.06 -3.02
C PRO A 218 -15.38 -6.11 -2.14
N TRP A 219 -16.54 -6.55 -1.63
CA TRP A 219 -17.34 -5.81 -0.65
C TRP A 219 -16.94 -6.10 0.80
N VAL A 220 -15.96 -6.97 1.03
CA VAL A 220 -15.44 -7.31 2.37
C VAL A 220 -14.22 -6.44 2.67
N PRO A 221 -14.23 -5.68 3.77
CA PRO A 221 -13.08 -4.87 4.15
C PRO A 221 -11.90 -5.73 4.59
N TRP A 222 -10.70 -5.18 4.47
CA TRP A 222 -9.45 -5.93 4.67
C TRP A 222 -9.38 -6.67 6.02
N TRP A 223 -9.88 -6.05 7.11
CA TRP A 223 -9.84 -6.64 8.46
C TRP A 223 -10.77 -7.84 8.66
N LYS A 224 -11.64 -8.10 7.69
CA LYS A 224 -12.56 -9.25 7.69
C LYS A 224 -12.16 -10.36 6.72
N LEU A 225 -11.27 -10.12 5.76
CA LEU A 225 -10.82 -11.12 4.79
C LEU A 225 -10.46 -12.49 5.41
N PRO A 226 -9.75 -12.58 6.56
CA PRO A 226 -9.40 -13.88 7.15
C PRO A 226 -10.58 -14.75 7.59
N SER A 227 -11.81 -14.20 7.63
CA SER A 227 -13.03 -14.95 7.97
C SER A 227 -13.77 -15.52 6.74
N PHE A 228 -13.27 -15.25 5.54
CA PHE A 228 -13.85 -15.69 4.26
C PHE A 228 -13.03 -16.80 3.59
N VAL A 229 -12.02 -17.34 4.29
CA VAL A 229 -11.27 -18.52 3.87
C VAL A 229 -12.21 -19.73 3.88
N LYS A 230 -12.21 -20.49 2.79
CA LYS A 230 -12.96 -21.75 2.67
C LYS A 230 -12.25 -22.92 3.36
#